data_AF-A0A1V6DQI3-F1
#
_entry.id   AF-A0A1V6DQI3-F1
#
_cell.length_a   1.000
_cell.length_b   1.000
_cell.length_c   1.000
_cell.angle_alpha   90.00
_cell.angle_beta   90.00
_cell.angle_gamma   90.00
#
_symmetry.space_group_name_H-M   'P 1'
#
loop_
_entity.id
_entity.type
_entity.pdbx_description
1 polymer ?
#
loop_
_entity_poly.entity_id
_entity_poly.type
_entity_poly.pdbx_seq_one_letter_code
_entity_poly.pdbx_strand_id
1 'polypeptide(L)'
;MRFFIPGRNGCSSSGCVWVLAFLAAVGAVRADEMADAIRLEAELAQRLGGVTVGTEGAGFSGTGYATGFKSEGDRIVWAFSSKAGIYDLTVRYRSAEKGVQLVLNGDVLSVQLRDSSGAFAEQRLGKVALRDGENTLSIHGGWFYYEIDQVELAPAAIPECLAKPPAVPCDPQAIPAVHALLGYLVDHYGERTLSGALDGPDVDYLREVTGQLPAIVAADMADLTTASIRNQGIVAGQTERMIARAREGHILTYFWHWRSPTGLVDKMIDGPDGKQTDARWYKGFYTFASTFDVEKALADPASADYLLLLADIDMVAAEMRKFADRDIPILWRPLHESEGRWFWWGVKGPQTFIKLWRLVYERFTQRYGLHNLLWVYTGTGNPEWYPGDDVVDIVGIDAYPSDVRDPLSATWDDAYATFAGKKLLALAEFGGVPDLEPARRFGVKWSYFASWTDDLGPKKMERETLKRLYANPRLLHHAELPKDRWVPRPESAVR
;
A
#
# COMPACT_ATOMS: atom_id res chain seq x y z
N MET A 1 45.19 0.90 -31.51
CA MET A 1 43.87 0.33 -31.86
C MET A 1 43.10 0.19 -30.55
N ARG A 2 41.93 0.84 -30.49
CA ARG A 2 40.89 0.79 -29.44
C ARG A 2 41.17 1.38 -28.05
N PHE A 3 40.31 2.35 -27.75
CA PHE A 3 40.06 3.08 -26.51
C PHE A 3 39.58 2.16 -25.37
N PHE A 4 39.90 2.53 -24.13
CA PHE A 4 39.05 2.26 -22.96
C PHE A 4 39.18 3.41 -21.94
N ILE A 5 38.02 3.96 -21.58
CA ILE A 5 37.81 5.04 -20.59
C ILE A 5 37.42 4.38 -19.26
N PRO A 6 37.90 4.85 -18.09
CA PRO A 6 37.39 4.45 -16.79
C PRO A 6 36.32 5.45 -16.28
N GLY A 7 35.27 4.94 -15.63
CA GLY A 7 34.27 5.79 -15.00
C GLY A 7 33.37 5.04 -14.02
N ARG A 8 33.79 4.98 -12.75
CA ARG A 8 32.92 4.78 -11.59
C ARG A 8 33.37 5.80 -10.53
N ASN A 9 32.56 6.81 -10.28
CA ASN A 9 32.68 7.64 -9.08
C ASN A 9 31.43 7.41 -8.23
N GLY A 10 31.61 6.59 -7.19
CA GLY A 10 30.72 6.53 -6.05
C GLY A 10 31.02 7.66 -5.07
N CYS A 11 29.99 8.09 -4.37
CA CYS A 11 30.06 9.07 -3.29
C CYS A 11 30.68 8.41 -2.06
N SER A 12 31.82 8.90 -1.56
CA SER A 12 32.35 8.54 -0.24
C SER A 12 32.86 9.77 0.50
N SER A 13 32.52 9.85 1.78
CA SER A 13 32.89 10.89 2.72
C SER A 13 34.20 10.56 3.45
N SER A 14 35.06 11.57 3.69
CA SER A 14 35.79 11.78 4.97
C SER A 14 36.67 13.05 4.96
N GLY A 15 36.31 13.99 5.85
CA GLY A 15 37.16 14.83 6.72
C GLY A 15 38.34 15.66 6.19
N CYS A 16 38.22 17.00 6.24
CA CYS A 16 38.99 17.88 7.14
C CYS A 16 38.63 19.37 6.94
N VAL A 17 38.62 20.09 8.06
CA VAL A 17 38.22 21.50 8.21
C VAL A 17 39.22 22.46 7.58
N TRP A 18 38.75 23.34 6.69
CA TRP A 18 39.25 24.71 6.53
C TRP A 18 38.08 25.64 6.17
N VAL A 19 37.90 26.67 6.98
CA VAL A 19 36.87 27.71 6.85
C VAL A 19 37.22 28.59 5.65
N LEU A 20 36.41 28.51 4.59
CA LEU A 20 36.35 29.50 3.51
C LEU A 20 34.89 29.64 3.10
N ALA A 21 34.34 30.82 3.35
CA ALA A 21 32.98 31.20 3.00
C ALA A 21 32.83 31.21 1.46
N PHE A 22 32.38 30.08 0.91
CA PHE A 22 31.81 30.02 -0.43
C PHE A 22 30.29 30.04 -0.27
N LEU A 23 29.66 31.12 -0.75
CA LEU A 23 28.24 31.14 -1.07
C LEU A 23 27.97 29.94 -1.98
N ALA A 24 27.34 28.91 -1.43
CA ALA A 24 26.80 27.81 -2.21
C ALA A 24 25.72 28.40 -3.11
N ALA A 25 26.06 28.57 -4.39
CA ALA A 25 25.07 28.62 -5.44
C ALA A 25 24.32 27.29 -5.38
N VAL A 26 23.20 27.28 -4.66
CA VAL A 26 22.14 26.31 -4.86
C VAL A 26 21.91 26.32 -6.37
N GLY A 27 22.17 25.20 -7.02
CA GLY A 27 21.82 25.02 -8.41
C GLY A 27 20.33 25.22 -8.52
N ALA A 28 19.92 26.46 -8.85
CA ALA A 28 18.60 26.75 -9.32
C ALA A 28 18.43 25.85 -10.54
N VAL A 29 17.59 24.82 -10.39
CA VAL A 29 16.90 24.25 -11.55
C VAL A 29 16.39 25.47 -12.30
N ARG A 30 16.90 25.69 -13.52
CA ARG A 30 16.25 26.64 -14.41
C ARG A 30 14.78 26.24 -14.38
N ALA A 31 13.91 27.17 -14.00
CA ALA A 31 12.51 27.04 -14.30
C ALA A 31 12.43 27.01 -15.83
N ASP A 32 12.66 25.83 -16.42
CA ASP A 32 12.06 25.49 -17.70
C ASP A 32 10.58 25.75 -17.45
N GLU A 33 10.01 26.65 -18.25
CA GLU A 33 8.60 27.04 -18.21
C GLU A 33 7.76 25.76 -18.17
N MET A 34 7.35 25.33 -16.97
CA MET A 34 6.34 24.28 -16.86
C MET A 34 5.12 24.82 -17.59
N ALA A 35 4.59 24.01 -18.52
CA ALA A 35 3.38 24.38 -19.24
C ALA A 35 2.29 24.80 -18.24
N ASP A 36 1.46 25.79 -18.58
CA ASP A 36 0.35 26.13 -17.71
C ASP A 36 -0.60 24.93 -17.54
N ALA A 37 -1.27 24.87 -16.39
CA ALA A 37 -2.29 23.84 -16.14
C ALA A 37 -3.39 23.94 -17.22
N ILE A 38 -3.76 22.80 -17.79
CA ILE A 38 -4.81 22.71 -18.79
C ILE A 38 -6.14 22.49 -18.06
N ARG A 39 -7.10 23.38 -18.30
CA ARG A 39 -8.45 23.29 -17.73
C ARG A 39 -9.44 22.93 -18.82
N LEU A 40 -10.18 21.85 -18.59
CA LEU A 40 -11.18 21.31 -19.51
C LEU A 40 -12.56 21.42 -18.84
N GLU A 41 -13.27 22.50 -19.11
CA GLU A 41 -14.65 22.73 -18.63
C GLU A 41 -15.62 21.76 -19.33
N ALA A 42 -16.46 21.06 -18.57
CA ALA A 42 -17.28 19.97 -19.10
C ALA A 42 -18.44 20.44 -19.97
N GLU A 43 -18.93 21.65 -19.77
CA GLU A 43 -19.94 22.28 -20.64
C GLU A 43 -19.39 22.65 -22.03
N LEU A 44 -18.07 22.72 -22.18
CA LEU A 44 -17.40 22.94 -23.47
C LEU A 44 -17.05 21.63 -24.19
N ALA A 45 -17.17 20.47 -23.52
CA ALA A 45 -16.90 19.17 -24.11
C ALA A 45 -17.88 18.83 -25.23
N GLN A 46 -17.45 18.04 -26.21
CA GLN A 46 -18.36 17.36 -27.10
C GLN A 46 -19.17 16.34 -26.29
N ARG A 47 -20.50 16.48 -26.30
CA ARG A 47 -21.44 15.58 -25.63
C ARG A 47 -22.01 14.56 -26.61
N LEU A 48 -22.11 13.31 -26.17
CA LEU A 48 -22.76 12.22 -26.90
C LEU A 48 -23.80 11.54 -26.00
N GLY A 49 -24.80 10.91 -26.61
CA GLY A 49 -25.90 10.28 -25.89
C GLY A 49 -26.85 11.32 -25.27
N GLY A 50 -27.31 11.03 -24.06
CA GLY A 50 -28.22 11.86 -23.26
C GLY A 50 -27.52 12.91 -22.39
N VAL A 51 -26.21 13.11 -22.53
CA VAL A 51 -25.47 14.10 -21.74
C VAL A 51 -25.87 15.52 -22.13
N THR A 52 -26.22 16.34 -21.14
CA THR A 52 -26.61 17.74 -21.29
C THR A 52 -25.77 18.64 -20.37
N VAL A 53 -25.90 19.96 -20.56
CA VAL A 53 -25.31 20.96 -19.65
C VAL A 53 -26.32 21.31 -18.57
N GLY A 54 -25.95 21.08 -17.31
CA GLY A 54 -26.65 21.58 -16.14
C GLY A 54 -26.11 22.96 -15.75
N THR A 55 -26.99 23.79 -15.19
CA THR A 55 -26.65 25.14 -14.67
C THR A 55 -27.26 25.39 -13.29
N GLU A 56 -27.88 24.36 -12.70
CA GLU A 56 -28.57 24.46 -11.43
C GLU A 56 -27.65 24.12 -10.25
N GLY A 57 -27.85 24.84 -9.14
CA GLY A 57 -26.99 24.74 -7.96
C GLY A 57 -25.82 25.72 -8.00
N ALA A 58 -25.01 25.69 -6.95
CA ALA A 58 -23.85 26.56 -6.82
C ALA A 58 -22.55 25.75 -6.81
N GLY A 59 -21.43 26.42 -7.10
CA GLY A 59 -20.09 25.85 -6.94
C GLY A 59 -19.54 25.10 -8.14
N PHE A 60 -20.18 25.12 -9.31
CA PHE A 60 -19.54 24.70 -10.55
C PHE A 60 -18.62 25.79 -11.12
N SER A 61 -17.62 25.43 -11.92
CA SER A 61 -16.76 26.37 -12.65
C SER A 61 -17.39 26.79 -13.99
N GLY A 62 -16.82 27.81 -14.62
CA GLY A 62 -17.30 28.28 -15.93
C GLY A 62 -18.78 28.70 -15.92
N THR A 63 -19.56 28.11 -16.83
CA THR A 63 -20.96 28.46 -17.12
C THR A 63 -21.93 27.32 -16.86
N GLY A 64 -21.45 26.13 -16.54
CA GLY A 64 -22.28 24.96 -16.24
C GLY A 64 -21.43 23.72 -15.99
N TYR A 65 -22.05 22.55 -16.06
CA TYR A 65 -21.39 21.26 -15.88
C TYR A 65 -22.07 20.17 -16.73
N ALA A 66 -21.40 19.06 -16.99
CA ALA A 66 -21.99 17.92 -17.69
C ALA A 66 -22.81 17.03 -16.74
N THR A 67 -24.05 16.74 -17.11
CA THR A 67 -24.96 15.83 -16.39
C THR A 67 -25.70 14.92 -17.37
N GLY A 68 -26.47 13.96 -16.85
CA GLY A 68 -27.27 13.06 -17.69
C GLY A 68 -26.56 11.77 -18.11
N PHE A 69 -25.43 11.42 -17.48
CA PHE A 69 -24.81 10.10 -17.63
C PHE A 69 -25.71 9.02 -17.04
N LYS A 70 -26.51 8.33 -17.86
CA LYS A 70 -27.53 7.35 -17.44
C LYS A 70 -27.44 6.02 -18.19
N SER A 71 -26.62 5.93 -19.23
CA SER A 71 -26.51 4.79 -20.14
C SER A 71 -25.11 4.67 -20.74
N GLU A 72 -24.78 3.50 -21.30
CA GLU A 72 -23.45 3.21 -21.87
C GLU A 72 -23.02 4.14 -23.01
N GLY A 73 -23.97 4.75 -23.74
CA GLY A 73 -23.68 5.68 -24.83
C GLY A 73 -23.36 7.10 -24.39
N ASP A 74 -23.52 7.41 -23.10
CA ASP A 74 -23.36 8.76 -22.56
C ASP A 74 -21.89 9.07 -22.30
N ARG A 75 -21.39 10.13 -22.96
CA ARG A 75 -19.97 10.49 -22.93
C ARG A 75 -19.76 11.98 -23.13
N ILE A 76 -18.76 12.51 -22.44
CA ILE A 76 -18.12 13.79 -22.81
C ILE A 76 -16.73 13.54 -23.38
N VAL A 77 -16.34 14.31 -24.38
CA VAL A 77 -15.04 14.23 -25.04
C VAL A 77 -14.45 15.63 -25.20
N TRP A 78 -13.21 15.81 -24.75
CA TRP A 78 -12.39 16.97 -25.08
C TRP A 78 -11.31 16.57 -26.07
N ALA A 79 -11.07 17.44 -27.05
CA ALA A 79 -9.86 17.46 -27.85
C ALA A 79 -9.08 18.73 -27.47
N PHE A 80 -7.80 18.58 -27.15
CA PHE A 80 -6.97 19.68 -26.68
C PHE A 80 -5.51 19.47 -27.09
N SER A 81 -4.73 20.54 -27.13
CA SER A 81 -3.30 20.46 -27.40
C SER A 81 -2.50 20.62 -26.10
N SER A 82 -1.37 19.92 -26.00
CA SER A 82 -0.48 20.03 -24.85
C SER A 82 0.99 19.83 -25.25
N LYS A 83 1.90 20.09 -24.31
CA LYS A 83 3.29 19.63 -24.39
C LYS A 83 3.39 18.22 -23.84
N ALA A 84 4.22 17.39 -24.48
CA ALA A 84 4.50 16.05 -23.95
C ALA A 84 5.04 16.13 -22.52
N GLY A 85 4.51 15.31 -21.62
CA GLY A 85 4.90 15.33 -20.22
C GLY A 85 4.02 14.48 -19.34
N ILE A 86 4.36 14.43 -18.05
CA ILE A 86 3.51 13.85 -17.02
C ILE A 86 2.72 14.97 -16.37
N TYR A 87 1.42 14.74 -16.15
CA TYR A 87 0.50 15.71 -15.58
C TYR A 87 -0.29 15.07 -14.44
N ASP A 88 -0.47 15.79 -13.35
CA ASP A 88 -1.46 15.49 -12.32
C ASP A 88 -2.85 15.70 -12.91
N LEU A 89 -3.69 14.68 -12.78
CA LEU A 89 -5.08 14.67 -13.23
C LEU A 89 -6.00 14.85 -12.02
N THR A 90 -6.77 15.93 -12.04
CA THR A 90 -7.79 16.22 -11.03
C THR A 90 -9.13 16.37 -11.72
N VAL A 91 -10.16 15.75 -11.15
CA VAL A 91 -11.55 15.93 -11.60
C VAL A 91 -12.33 16.68 -10.54
N ARG A 92 -13.10 17.66 -10.99
CA ARG A 92 -14.10 18.36 -10.21
C ARG A 92 -15.47 17.81 -10.58
N TYR A 93 -16.22 17.33 -9.59
CA TYR A 93 -17.43 16.55 -9.83
C TYR A 93 -18.42 16.66 -8.68
N ARG A 94 -19.66 16.26 -8.93
CA ARG A 94 -20.69 16.02 -7.91
C ARG A 94 -21.26 14.62 -8.12
N SER A 95 -21.10 13.75 -7.14
CA SER A 95 -21.63 12.39 -7.16
C SER A 95 -21.70 11.77 -5.77
N ALA A 96 -22.55 10.74 -5.62
CA ALA A 96 -22.33 9.72 -4.59
C ALA A 96 -21.12 8.85 -4.98
N GLU A 97 -20.78 7.83 -4.21
CA GLU A 97 -19.72 6.91 -4.63
C GLU A 97 -20.09 6.22 -5.96
N LYS A 98 -19.24 6.40 -6.99
CA LYS A 98 -19.48 5.89 -8.36
C LYS A 98 -18.17 5.49 -9.05
N GLY A 99 -18.17 4.32 -9.67
CA GLY A 99 -17.15 3.96 -10.66
C GLY A 99 -17.37 4.73 -11.97
N VAL A 100 -16.30 5.25 -12.58
CA VAL A 100 -16.30 5.95 -13.87
C VAL A 100 -15.07 5.55 -14.69
N GLN A 101 -15.17 5.65 -16.02
CA GLN A 101 -14.04 5.41 -16.92
C GLN A 101 -13.57 6.73 -17.53
N LEU A 102 -12.27 6.97 -17.46
CA LEU A 102 -11.58 8.02 -18.19
C LEU A 102 -10.77 7.36 -19.30
N VAL A 103 -10.85 7.88 -20.51
CA VAL A 103 -10.06 7.38 -21.64
C VAL A 103 -9.23 8.53 -22.20
N LEU A 104 -7.93 8.45 -21.98
CA LEU A 104 -6.94 9.42 -22.45
C LEU A 104 -6.15 8.82 -23.60
N ASN A 105 -6.30 9.34 -24.81
CA ASN A 105 -5.58 8.88 -26.00
C ASN A 105 -5.70 7.36 -26.29
N GLY A 106 -6.79 6.74 -25.82
CA GLY A 106 -7.06 5.30 -25.92
C GLY A 106 -6.70 4.50 -24.66
N ASP A 107 -5.91 5.07 -23.75
CA ASP A 107 -5.58 4.45 -22.46
C ASP A 107 -6.74 4.62 -21.49
N VAL A 108 -7.22 3.51 -20.93
CA VAL A 108 -8.37 3.48 -20.01
C VAL A 108 -7.89 3.56 -18.57
N LEU A 109 -8.45 4.49 -17.81
CA LEU A 109 -8.30 4.63 -16.37
C LEU A 109 -9.67 4.42 -15.72
N SER A 110 -9.81 3.34 -14.95
CA SER A 110 -11.00 3.07 -14.14
C SER A 110 -10.82 3.71 -12.78
N VAL A 111 -11.66 4.67 -12.42
CA VAL A 111 -11.60 5.34 -11.11
C VAL A 111 -12.92 5.24 -10.37
N GLN A 112 -12.83 5.32 -9.05
CA GLN A 112 -13.98 5.47 -8.18
C GLN A 112 -14.00 6.90 -7.64
N LEU A 113 -15.03 7.64 -8.03
CA LEU A 113 -15.33 8.95 -7.47
C LEU A 113 -15.88 8.75 -6.05
N ARG A 114 -15.32 9.48 -5.09
CA ARG A 114 -15.77 9.46 -3.68
C ARG A 114 -17.12 10.19 -3.54
N ASP A 115 -17.89 9.88 -2.51
CA ASP A 115 -19.09 10.65 -2.21
C ASP A 115 -18.75 12.11 -1.90
N SER A 116 -19.28 13.01 -2.72
CA SER A 116 -19.11 14.46 -2.62
C SER A 116 -20.12 15.14 -1.68
N SER A 117 -21.00 14.38 -1.03
CA SER A 117 -22.03 14.88 -0.11
C SER A 117 -22.97 15.93 -0.74
N GLY A 118 -23.22 15.81 -2.05
CA GLY A 118 -24.16 16.66 -2.79
C GLY A 118 -23.61 18.05 -3.17
N ALA A 119 -22.31 18.30 -2.99
CA ALA A 119 -21.64 19.52 -3.44
C ALA A 119 -20.57 19.19 -4.50
N PHE A 120 -20.14 20.17 -5.29
CA PHE A 120 -18.98 19.97 -6.17
C PHE A 120 -17.70 19.85 -5.32
N ALA A 121 -16.97 18.76 -5.55
CA ALA A 121 -15.72 18.43 -4.88
C ALA A 121 -14.64 18.10 -5.90
N GLU A 122 -13.38 18.16 -5.47
CA GLU A 122 -12.22 17.81 -6.29
C GLU A 122 -11.62 16.49 -5.79
N GLN A 123 -11.24 15.63 -6.74
CA GLN A 123 -10.49 14.43 -6.46
C GLN A 123 -9.33 14.31 -7.42
N ARG A 124 -8.12 14.18 -6.86
CA ARG A 124 -6.93 13.81 -7.62
C ARG A 124 -7.02 12.35 -8.01
N LEU A 125 -6.90 12.07 -9.30
CA LEU A 125 -6.96 10.72 -9.89
C LEU A 125 -5.58 10.14 -10.19
N GLY A 126 -4.52 10.87 -9.83
CA GLY A 126 -3.13 10.45 -10.01
C GLY A 126 -2.50 11.17 -11.20
N LYS A 127 -1.52 10.53 -11.82
CA LYS A 127 -0.75 11.10 -12.92
C LYS A 127 -1.06 10.40 -14.25
N VAL A 128 -1.05 11.19 -15.31
CA VAL A 128 -1.23 10.73 -16.69
C VAL A 128 -0.14 11.28 -17.60
N ALA A 129 0.08 10.63 -18.74
CA ALA A 129 1.05 11.07 -19.73
C ALA A 129 0.35 11.71 -20.93
N LEU A 130 0.71 12.95 -21.25
CA LEU A 130 0.25 13.64 -22.44
C LEU A 130 1.28 13.57 -23.57
N ARG A 131 0.79 13.64 -24.81
CA ARG A 131 1.59 13.71 -26.05
C ARG A 131 1.78 15.17 -26.46
N ASP A 132 2.87 15.47 -27.17
CA ASP A 132 3.02 16.79 -27.78
C ASP A 132 2.01 16.94 -28.92
N GLY A 133 1.31 18.07 -28.95
CA GLY A 133 0.22 18.30 -29.89
C GLY A 133 -1.11 17.75 -29.39
N GLU A 134 -1.88 17.12 -30.27
CA GLU A 134 -3.27 16.73 -30.00
C GLU A 134 -3.39 15.57 -29.01
N ASN A 135 -4.30 15.73 -28.05
CA ASN A 135 -4.72 14.75 -27.09
C ASN A 135 -6.24 14.69 -27.03
N THR A 136 -6.78 13.52 -26.71
CA THR A 136 -8.21 13.34 -26.47
C THR A 136 -8.44 12.75 -25.09
N LEU A 137 -9.36 13.36 -24.33
CA LEU A 137 -9.82 12.84 -23.06
C LEU A 137 -11.33 12.64 -23.14
N SER A 138 -11.82 11.50 -22.67
CA SER A 138 -13.25 11.28 -22.50
C SER A 138 -13.57 10.71 -21.13
N ILE A 139 -14.78 11.02 -20.65
CA ILE A 139 -15.35 10.45 -19.42
C ILE A 139 -16.70 9.85 -19.78
N HIS A 140 -16.90 8.59 -19.40
CA HIS A 140 -18.13 7.84 -19.68
C HIS A 140 -18.27 6.60 -18.79
N GLY A 141 -19.40 5.91 -18.95
CA GLY A 141 -19.61 4.56 -18.43
C GLY A 141 -19.63 4.46 -16.90
N GLY A 142 -19.34 3.27 -16.40
CA GLY A 142 -19.29 2.97 -14.98
C GLY A 142 -20.67 2.80 -14.34
N TRP A 143 -20.88 3.36 -13.15
CA TRP A 143 -22.12 3.19 -12.38
C TRP A 143 -23.18 4.26 -12.67
N PHE A 144 -22.89 5.18 -13.60
CA PHE A 144 -23.76 6.27 -14.04
C PHE A 144 -24.19 7.21 -12.90
N TYR A 145 -25.06 8.18 -13.19
CA TYR A 145 -25.63 9.13 -12.21
C TYR A 145 -24.56 9.94 -11.45
N TYR A 146 -23.65 10.54 -12.21
CA TYR A 146 -22.65 11.49 -11.74
C TYR A 146 -22.65 12.75 -12.60
N GLU A 147 -22.03 13.80 -12.10
CA GLU A 147 -21.94 15.09 -12.77
C GLU A 147 -20.48 15.54 -12.77
N ILE A 148 -20.00 15.97 -13.93
CA ILE A 148 -18.61 16.41 -14.11
C ILE A 148 -18.62 17.90 -14.39
N ASP A 149 -17.88 18.64 -13.58
CA ASP A 149 -17.71 20.08 -13.72
C ASP A 149 -16.53 20.38 -14.64
N GLN A 150 -15.35 19.87 -14.26
CA GLN A 150 -14.11 20.25 -14.89
C GLN A 150 -13.04 19.19 -14.69
N VAL A 151 -12.10 19.10 -15.63
CA VAL A 151 -10.85 18.36 -15.47
C VAL A 151 -9.66 19.32 -15.50
N GLU A 152 -8.77 19.21 -14.52
CA GLU A 152 -7.49 19.91 -14.50
C GLU A 152 -6.35 18.94 -14.77
N LEU A 153 -5.45 19.34 -15.66
CA LEU A 153 -4.20 18.66 -15.97
C LEU A 153 -3.04 19.62 -15.67
N ALA A 154 -2.42 19.48 -14.51
CA ALA A 154 -1.28 20.31 -14.11
C ALA A 154 0.02 19.55 -14.35
N PRO A 155 1.06 20.13 -15.00
CA PRO A 155 2.30 19.39 -15.21
C PRO A 155 2.93 18.97 -13.89
N ALA A 156 3.41 17.73 -13.83
CA ALA A 156 3.94 17.10 -12.63
C ALA A 156 5.43 16.84 -12.77
N ALA A 157 6.21 17.31 -11.79
CA ALA A 157 7.62 16.96 -11.68
C ALA A 157 7.75 15.57 -11.05
N ILE A 158 8.50 14.68 -11.71
CA ILE A 158 8.81 13.36 -11.16
C ILE A 158 10.17 13.42 -10.46
N PRO A 159 10.22 13.27 -9.12
CA PRO A 159 11.49 13.34 -8.40
C PRO A 159 12.39 12.18 -8.83
N GLU A 160 13.64 12.47 -9.21
CA GLU A 160 14.61 11.43 -9.63
C GLU A 160 14.99 10.53 -8.45
N CYS A 161 15.26 11.13 -7.29
CA CYS A 161 15.55 10.44 -6.03
C CYS A 161 14.46 10.73 -5.00
N LEU A 162 14.16 9.73 -4.16
CA LEU A 162 13.29 9.93 -3.01
C LEU A 162 14.08 10.46 -1.82
N ALA A 163 13.40 11.18 -0.93
CA ALA A 163 13.93 11.46 0.40
C ALA A 163 13.99 10.15 1.20
N LYS A 164 15.20 9.70 1.54
CA LYS A 164 15.40 8.48 2.35
C LYS A 164 15.11 8.76 3.82
N PRO A 165 14.33 7.90 4.51
CA PRO A 165 14.10 8.04 5.94
C PRO A 165 15.34 7.62 6.75
N PRO A 166 15.40 7.96 8.05
CA PRO A 166 16.44 7.43 8.94
C PRO A 166 16.40 5.89 9.00
N ALA A 167 17.56 5.25 8.92
CA ALA A 167 17.70 3.80 9.11
C ALA A 167 17.79 3.43 10.60
N VAL A 168 16.87 3.96 11.40
CA VAL A 168 16.80 3.74 12.86
C VAL A 168 15.42 3.18 13.20
N PRO A 169 15.33 1.95 13.74
CA PRO A 169 14.07 1.39 14.19
C PRO A 169 13.43 2.21 15.32
N CYS A 170 12.11 2.19 15.41
CA CYS A 170 11.34 2.84 16.47
C CYS A 170 11.57 2.20 17.84
N ASP A 171 11.88 0.90 17.89
CA ASP A 171 12.31 0.21 19.10
C ASP A 171 13.80 0.48 19.38
N PRO A 172 14.15 1.23 20.45
CA PRO A 172 15.55 1.53 20.78
C PRO A 172 16.35 0.29 21.22
N GLN A 173 15.70 -0.83 21.51
CA GLN A 173 16.34 -2.10 21.87
C GLN A 173 16.42 -3.09 20.70
N ALA A 174 16.05 -2.67 19.48
CA ALA A 174 16.07 -3.50 18.29
C ALA A 174 17.40 -4.24 18.10
N ILE A 175 17.33 -5.53 17.77
CA ILE A 175 18.52 -6.36 17.59
C ILE A 175 19.31 -5.96 16.33
N PRO A 176 20.60 -6.31 16.22
CA PRO A 176 21.41 -5.97 15.04
C PRO A 176 20.80 -6.42 13.70
N ALA A 177 20.12 -7.57 13.66
CA ALA A 177 19.46 -8.06 12.46
C ALA A 177 18.31 -7.15 11.97
N VAL A 178 17.59 -6.50 12.90
CA VAL A 178 16.54 -5.51 12.59
C VAL A 178 17.15 -4.24 11.99
N HIS A 179 18.24 -3.74 12.58
CA HIS A 179 18.98 -2.61 12.02
C HIS A 179 19.53 -2.92 10.61
N ALA A 180 20.07 -4.12 10.42
CA ALA A 180 20.59 -4.56 9.12
C ALA A 180 19.49 -4.64 8.05
N LEU A 181 18.32 -5.20 8.40
CA LEU A 181 17.18 -5.28 7.49
C LEU A 181 16.64 -3.88 7.13
N LEU A 182 16.41 -3.02 8.12
CA LEU A 182 15.93 -1.66 7.87
C LEU A 182 16.92 -0.85 7.03
N GLY A 183 18.21 -0.92 7.36
CA GLY A 183 19.27 -0.29 6.57
C GLY A 183 19.29 -0.76 5.12
N TYR A 184 19.13 -2.06 4.89
CA TYR A 184 19.03 -2.62 3.54
C TYR A 184 17.82 -2.08 2.77
N LEU A 185 16.65 -2.00 3.41
CA LEU A 185 15.45 -1.41 2.80
C LEU A 185 15.67 0.08 2.44
N VAL A 186 16.28 0.86 3.35
CA VAL A 186 16.61 2.27 3.13
C VAL A 186 17.63 2.46 2.00
N ASP A 187 18.66 1.60 1.94
CA ASP A 187 19.68 1.64 0.90
C ASP A 187 19.06 1.48 -0.50
N HIS A 188 18.07 0.59 -0.64
CA HIS A 188 17.41 0.31 -1.91
C HIS A 188 16.18 1.19 -2.20
N TYR A 189 15.66 1.92 -1.21
CA TYR A 189 14.44 2.71 -1.35
C TYR A 189 14.57 3.78 -2.44
N GLY A 190 13.59 3.82 -3.35
CA GLY A 190 13.62 4.71 -4.51
C GLY A 190 14.40 4.17 -5.72
N GLU A 191 15.22 3.13 -5.56
CA GLU A 191 16.08 2.58 -6.61
C GLU A 191 15.64 1.20 -7.10
N ARG A 192 15.31 0.32 -6.16
CA ARG A 192 14.83 -1.04 -6.39
C ARG A 192 13.65 -1.36 -5.48
N THR A 193 12.87 -2.35 -5.86
CA THR A 193 11.72 -2.86 -5.09
C THR A 193 11.96 -4.33 -4.81
N LEU A 194 11.78 -4.77 -3.56
CA LEU A 194 11.90 -6.19 -3.23
C LEU A 194 10.61 -6.93 -3.61
N SER A 195 10.76 -8.07 -4.30
CA SER A 195 9.65 -8.97 -4.63
C SER A 195 9.14 -9.70 -3.38
N GLY A 196 7.83 -9.85 -3.25
CA GLY A 196 7.24 -10.63 -2.16
C GLY A 196 5.98 -11.37 -2.57
N ALA A 197 5.70 -12.47 -1.89
CA ALA A 197 4.48 -13.26 -2.09
C ALA A 197 4.07 -13.96 -0.80
N LEU A 198 2.79 -14.31 -0.69
CA LEU A 198 2.31 -15.19 0.37
C LEU A 198 2.96 -16.59 0.26
N ASP A 199 3.34 -17.16 1.40
CA ASP A 199 3.96 -18.48 1.50
C ASP A 199 3.08 -19.58 0.88
N GLY A 200 3.72 -20.71 0.56
CA GLY A 200 3.06 -21.90 0.04
C GLY A 200 2.93 -21.87 -1.49
N PRO A 201 1.75 -22.19 -2.06
CA PRO A 201 1.59 -22.45 -3.49
C PRO A 201 2.03 -21.33 -4.44
N ASP A 202 1.98 -20.06 -4.02
CA ASP A 202 2.32 -18.92 -4.88
C ASP A 202 3.84 -18.73 -5.01
N VAL A 203 4.62 -18.99 -3.96
CA VAL A 203 6.08 -19.03 -4.02
C VAL A 203 6.55 -20.10 -5.01
N ASP A 204 5.96 -21.30 -4.94
CA ASP A 204 6.29 -22.40 -5.85
C ASP A 204 5.91 -22.08 -7.30
N TYR A 205 4.74 -21.49 -7.51
CA TYR A 205 4.27 -21.07 -8.83
C TYR A 205 5.18 -20.02 -9.46
N LEU A 206 5.59 -19.01 -8.70
CA LEU A 206 6.53 -17.98 -9.17
C LEU A 206 7.85 -18.59 -9.62
N ARG A 207 8.40 -19.54 -8.85
CA ARG A 207 9.62 -20.27 -9.23
C ARG A 207 9.41 -21.08 -10.50
N GLU A 208 8.29 -21.77 -10.65
CA GLU A 208 7.97 -22.56 -11.85
C GLU A 208 7.89 -21.67 -13.10
N VAL A 209 7.20 -20.54 -13.03
CA VAL A 209 6.93 -19.69 -14.19
C VAL A 209 8.12 -18.82 -14.57
N THR A 210 8.79 -18.24 -13.57
CA THR A 210 9.79 -17.17 -13.76
C THR A 210 11.23 -17.64 -13.54
N GLY A 211 11.42 -18.79 -12.88
CA GLY A 211 12.73 -19.24 -12.42
C GLY A 211 13.27 -18.48 -11.20
N GLN A 212 12.54 -17.50 -10.68
CA GLN A 212 12.92 -16.66 -9.56
C GLN A 212 12.08 -16.98 -8.31
N LEU A 213 12.68 -16.79 -7.14
CA LEU A 213 11.99 -16.82 -5.85
C LEU A 213 11.80 -15.40 -5.32
N PRO A 214 10.67 -15.09 -4.65
CA PRO A 214 10.44 -13.78 -4.06
C PRO A 214 11.43 -13.52 -2.91
N ALA A 215 11.92 -12.29 -2.80
CA ALA A 215 12.81 -11.88 -1.71
C ALA A 215 12.11 -11.97 -0.34
N ILE A 216 10.84 -11.58 -0.29
CA ILE A 216 10.00 -11.57 0.90
C ILE A 216 8.97 -12.70 0.83
N VAL A 217 8.78 -13.41 1.94
CA VAL A 217 7.70 -14.40 2.09
C VAL A 217 6.76 -13.93 3.20
N ALA A 218 5.46 -13.86 2.88
CA ALA A 218 4.42 -13.41 3.79
C ALA A 218 3.67 -14.58 4.44
N ALA A 219 3.26 -14.44 5.70
CA ALA A 219 2.41 -15.39 6.41
C ALA A 219 1.43 -14.70 7.38
N ASP A 220 0.43 -15.46 7.83
CA ASP A 220 -0.69 -14.96 8.64
C ASP A 220 -0.78 -15.69 9.98
N MET A 221 -0.93 -14.93 11.07
CA MET A 221 -1.17 -15.44 12.42
C MET A 221 -2.66 -15.70 12.74
N ALA A 222 -3.56 -15.70 11.75
CA ALA A 222 -5.02 -15.87 11.93
C ALA A 222 -5.40 -17.09 12.80
N ASP A 223 -4.65 -18.18 12.71
CA ASP A 223 -4.93 -19.41 13.46
C ASP A 223 -4.56 -19.31 14.95
N LEU A 224 -3.84 -18.26 15.36
CA LEU A 224 -3.48 -17.96 16.75
C LEU A 224 -4.42 -16.91 17.36
N THR A 225 -5.67 -17.31 17.54
CA THR A 225 -6.67 -16.57 18.33
C THR A 225 -7.44 -17.55 19.20
N THR A 226 -7.99 -17.07 20.31
CA THR A 226 -8.87 -17.85 21.20
C THR A 226 -10.07 -18.37 20.45
N ALA A 227 -10.61 -17.59 19.50
CA ALA A 227 -11.67 -18.02 18.60
C ALA A 227 -11.24 -19.17 17.70
N SER A 228 -10.06 -19.09 17.07
CA SER A 228 -9.53 -20.15 16.21
C SER A 228 -9.33 -21.44 16.99
N ILE A 229 -8.56 -21.38 18.08
CA ILE A 229 -8.22 -22.56 18.89
C ILE A 229 -9.48 -23.26 19.41
N ARG A 230 -10.49 -22.50 19.85
CA ARG A 230 -11.77 -23.06 20.31
C ARG A 230 -12.51 -23.83 19.22
N ASN A 231 -12.47 -23.36 17.97
CA ASN A 231 -13.32 -23.90 16.90
C ASN A 231 -12.62 -24.94 16.02
N GLN A 232 -11.32 -24.83 15.79
CA GLN A 232 -10.55 -25.75 14.93
C GLN A 232 -9.38 -26.46 15.63
N GLY A 233 -9.11 -26.13 16.89
CA GLY A 233 -7.92 -26.61 17.60
C GLY A 233 -6.64 -25.86 17.20
N ILE A 234 -5.51 -26.32 17.74
CA ILE A 234 -4.20 -25.74 17.46
C ILE A 234 -3.72 -26.24 16.09
N VAL A 235 -3.48 -25.32 15.17
CA VAL A 235 -2.79 -25.59 13.90
C VAL A 235 -1.30 -25.31 14.10
N ALA A 236 -0.46 -26.32 13.93
CA ALA A 236 0.99 -26.24 14.16
C ALA A 236 1.81 -26.25 12.87
N GLY A 237 3.07 -25.81 12.94
CA GLY A 237 4.07 -25.98 11.87
C GLY A 237 4.24 -24.80 10.93
N GLN A 238 3.38 -23.77 10.97
CA GLN A 238 3.53 -22.58 10.14
C GLN A 238 4.81 -21.81 10.50
N THR A 239 5.01 -21.54 11.78
CA THR A 239 6.19 -20.85 12.30
C THR A 239 7.47 -21.60 12.01
N GLU A 240 7.49 -22.92 12.23
CA GLU A 240 8.66 -23.76 11.93
C GLU A 240 9.01 -23.74 10.44
N ARG A 241 8.01 -23.74 9.56
CA ARG A 241 8.21 -23.59 8.12
C ARG A 241 8.76 -22.21 7.76
N MET A 242 8.25 -21.15 8.36
CA MET A 242 8.74 -19.79 8.13
C MET A 242 10.16 -19.58 8.69
N ILE A 243 10.52 -20.21 9.81
CA ILE A 243 11.90 -20.27 10.30
C ILE A 243 12.81 -20.95 9.27
N ALA A 244 12.34 -22.02 8.61
CA ALA A 244 13.11 -22.65 7.53
C ALA A 244 13.29 -21.70 6.33
N ARG A 245 12.25 -20.94 5.93
CA ARG A 245 12.37 -19.90 4.89
C ARG A 245 13.40 -18.82 5.24
N ALA A 246 13.43 -18.35 6.49
CA ALA A 246 14.45 -17.41 6.94
C ALA A 246 15.86 -18.00 6.86
N ARG A 247 16.05 -19.29 7.17
CA ARG A 247 17.33 -20.00 7.02
C ARG A 247 17.75 -20.14 5.56
N GLU A 248 16.80 -20.23 4.64
CA GLU A 248 17.03 -20.18 3.19
C GLU A 248 17.40 -18.78 2.70
N GLY A 249 17.28 -17.74 3.54
CA GLY A 249 17.67 -16.36 3.25
C GLY A 249 16.52 -15.43 2.88
N HIS A 250 15.27 -15.88 2.95
CA HIS A 250 14.11 -15.01 2.73
C HIS A 250 13.95 -13.99 3.85
N ILE A 251 13.49 -12.80 3.49
CA ILE A 251 12.94 -11.83 4.46
C ILE A 251 11.52 -12.26 4.78
N LEU A 252 11.12 -12.21 6.05
CA LEU A 252 9.78 -12.59 6.46
C LEU A 252 8.92 -11.36 6.74
N THR A 253 7.67 -11.40 6.29
CA THR A 253 6.63 -10.49 6.73
C THR A 253 5.46 -11.27 7.31
N TYR A 254 4.86 -10.75 8.37
CA TYR A 254 3.73 -11.36 9.02
C TYR A 254 2.62 -10.35 9.20
N PHE A 255 1.39 -10.76 8.89
CA PHE A 255 0.18 -10.04 9.23
C PHE A 255 -0.73 -10.92 10.10
N TRP A 256 -1.85 -10.37 10.54
CA TRP A 256 -2.76 -11.05 11.45
C TRP A 256 -4.21 -10.75 11.14
N HIS A 257 -4.91 -11.70 10.53
CA HIS A 257 -6.38 -11.69 10.49
C HIS A 257 -6.93 -12.09 11.85
N TRP A 258 -6.91 -11.14 12.78
CA TRP A 258 -7.32 -11.34 14.16
C TRP A 258 -8.83 -11.58 14.25
N ARG A 259 -9.24 -12.84 14.36
CA ARG A 259 -10.65 -13.20 14.64
C ARG A 259 -11.01 -12.72 16.05
N SER A 260 -12.11 -11.99 16.20
CA SER A 260 -12.46 -11.40 17.49
C SER A 260 -12.62 -12.46 18.59
N PRO A 261 -12.20 -12.18 19.84
CA PRO A 261 -12.22 -13.18 20.91
C PRO A 261 -13.65 -13.61 21.29
N THR A 262 -14.59 -12.66 21.25
CA THR A 262 -16.02 -12.82 21.57
C THR A 262 -16.89 -12.13 20.52
N GLY A 263 -18.22 -12.31 20.61
CA GLY A 263 -19.16 -11.65 19.70
C GLY A 263 -19.10 -12.15 18.26
N LEU A 264 -18.73 -13.42 18.02
CA LEU A 264 -18.77 -14.01 16.68
C LEU A 264 -20.23 -14.22 16.25
N VAL A 265 -20.56 -13.80 15.02
CA VAL A 265 -21.90 -13.99 14.45
C VAL A 265 -22.18 -15.48 14.19
N ASP A 266 -21.18 -16.18 13.65
CA ASP A 266 -21.13 -17.62 13.39
C ASP A 266 -22.32 -18.23 12.65
N LYS A 267 -22.77 -17.57 11.57
CA LYS A 267 -23.89 -18.05 10.73
C LYS A 267 -23.88 -17.41 9.34
N MET A 268 -24.78 -17.86 8.47
CA MET A 268 -25.15 -17.09 7.27
C MET A 268 -26.02 -15.89 7.68
N ILE A 269 -25.82 -14.74 7.02
CA ILE A 269 -26.59 -13.52 7.22
C ILE A 269 -27.11 -12.98 5.89
N ASP A 270 -28.16 -12.16 5.93
CA ASP A 270 -28.58 -11.40 4.77
C ASP A 270 -27.59 -10.25 4.50
N GLY A 271 -26.96 -10.28 3.33
CA GLY A 271 -26.07 -9.22 2.86
C GLY A 271 -26.85 -7.99 2.41
N PRO A 272 -26.17 -6.83 2.29
CA PRO A 272 -26.81 -5.59 1.82
C PRO A 272 -27.33 -5.68 0.38
N ASP A 273 -26.84 -6.63 -0.42
CA ASP A 273 -27.33 -6.94 -1.77
C ASP A 273 -28.48 -7.97 -1.80
N GLY A 274 -28.99 -8.36 -0.63
CA GLY A 274 -30.04 -9.37 -0.47
C GLY A 274 -29.57 -10.81 -0.64
N LYS A 275 -28.26 -11.06 -0.82
CA LYS A 275 -27.70 -12.42 -0.92
C LYS A 275 -27.22 -12.92 0.43
N GLN A 276 -27.24 -14.24 0.60
CA GLN A 276 -26.65 -14.88 1.77
C GLN A 276 -25.15 -14.61 1.81
N THR A 277 -24.69 -13.98 2.87
CA THR A 277 -23.28 -13.70 3.17
C THR A 277 -22.81 -14.62 4.27
N ASP A 278 -21.62 -15.18 4.10
CA ASP A 278 -21.02 -16.11 5.06
C ASP A 278 -20.31 -15.36 6.19
N ALA A 279 -20.93 -15.32 7.37
CA ALA A 279 -20.43 -14.68 8.58
C ALA A 279 -20.05 -15.71 9.66
N ARG A 280 -19.62 -16.90 9.25
CA ARG A 280 -19.14 -17.95 10.16
C ARG A 280 -17.87 -17.55 10.92
N TRP A 281 -17.58 -18.22 12.03
CA TRP A 281 -16.51 -17.85 12.97
C TRP A 281 -15.15 -17.59 12.32
N TYR A 282 -14.79 -18.30 11.25
CA TYR A 282 -13.49 -18.13 10.58
C TYR A 282 -13.38 -16.80 9.82
N LYS A 283 -14.50 -16.09 9.60
CA LYS A 283 -14.59 -14.72 9.07
C LYS A 283 -14.67 -13.67 10.18
N GLY A 284 -14.60 -14.05 11.46
CA GLY A 284 -14.79 -13.17 12.63
C GLY A 284 -13.77 -12.04 12.81
N PHE A 285 -12.84 -11.86 11.87
CA PHE A 285 -12.02 -10.65 11.76
C PHE A 285 -12.78 -9.51 11.06
N TYR A 286 -13.78 -9.82 10.22
CA TYR A 286 -14.62 -8.82 9.57
C TYR A 286 -15.67 -8.24 10.52
N THR A 287 -15.94 -6.95 10.37
CA THR A 287 -16.98 -6.21 11.08
C THR A 287 -18.37 -6.83 10.88
N PHE A 288 -18.72 -7.31 9.68
CA PHE A 288 -20.03 -7.93 9.45
C PHE A 288 -20.18 -9.31 10.15
N ALA A 289 -19.07 -9.93 10.54
CA ALA A 289 -19.04 -11.25 11.18
C ALA A 289 -18.74 -11.18 12.69
N SER A 290 -18.67 -9.97 13.25
CA SER A 290 -18.45 -9.78 14.68
C SER A 290 -19.21 -8.59 15.27
N THR A 291 -19.75 -8.77 16.47
CA THR A 291 -20.32 -7.72 17.31
C THR A 291 -19.37 -7.27 18.43
N PHE A 292 -18.09 -7.66 18.38
CA PHE A 292 -17.09 -7.32 19.39
C PHE A 292 -16.90 -5.80 19.50
N ASP A 293 -17.07 -5.25 20.71
CA ASP A 293 -16.89 -3.83 20.96
C ASP A 293 -15.52 -3.56 21.57
N VAL A 294 -14.53 -3.33 20.68
CA VAL A 294 -13.15 -3.04 21.08
C VAL A 294 -13.02 -1.77 21.93
N GLU A 295 -13.84 -0.75 21.69
CA GLU A 295 -13.77 0.49 22.47
C GLU A 295 -14.19 0.23 23.92
N LYS A 296 -15.27 -0.54 24.11
CA LYS A 296 -15.73 -0.96 25.43
C LYS A 296 -14.71 -1.87 26.12
N ALA A 297 -14.13 -2.83 25.41
CA ALA A 297 -13.10 -3.70 25.96
C ALA A 297 -11.89 -2.90 26.44
N LEU A 298 -11.39 -1.95 25.64
CA LEU A 298 -10.25 -1.09 26.01
C LEU A 298 -10.58 -0.11 27.15
N ALA A 299 -11.84 0.26 27.34
CA ALA A 299 -12.28 1.14 28.42
C ALA A 299 -12.38 0.44 29.79
N ASP A 300 -12.44 -0.90 29.82
CA ASP A 300 -12.54 -1.69 31.06
C ASP A 300 -11.48 -2.82 31.09
N PRO A 301 -10.27 -2.52 31.60
CA PRO A 301 -9.19 -3.51 31.71
C PRO A 301 -9.48 -4.71 32.62
N ALA A 302 -10.55 -4.66 33.44
CA ALA A 302 -10.97 -5.79 34.27
C ALA A 302 -12.01 -6.70 33.57
N SER A 303 -12.53 -6.27 32.41
CA SER A 303 -13.54 -7.02 31.68
C SER A 303 -13.01 -8.33 31.10
N ALA A 304 -13.90 -9.33 30.97
CA ALA A 304 -13.56 -10.59 30.33
C ALA A 304 -13.14 -10.39 28.85
N ASP A 305 -13.75 -9.44 28.14
CA ASP A 305 -13.40 -9.11 26.76
C ASP A 305 -11.97 -8.56 26.65
N TYR A 306 -11.56 -7.68 27.57
CA TYR A 306 -10.18 -7.19 27.60
C TYR A 306 -9.18 -8.29 27.92
N LEU A 307 -9.50 -9.19 28.88
CA LEU A 307 -8.62 -10.30 29.22
C LEU A 307 -8.46 -11.30 28.06
N LEU A 308 -9.53 -11.55 27.29
CA LEU A 308 -9.46 -12.39 26.09
C LEU A 308 -8.71 -11.71 24.94
N LEU A 309 -8.89 -10.39 24.76
CA LEU A 309 -8.08 -9.59 23.85
C LEU A 309 -6.59 -9.72 24.19
N LEU A 310 -6.23 -9.59 25.47
CA LEU A 310 -4.85 -9.79 25.93
C LEU A 310 -4.35 -11.22 25.72
N ALA A 311 -5.20 -12.22 25.90
CA ALA A 311 -4.83 -13.62 25.67
C ALA A 311 -4.44 -13.86 24.20
N ASP A 312 -5.19 -13.29 23.25
CA ASP A 312 -4.86 -13.36 21.82
C ASP A 312 -3.51 -12.71 21.50
N ILE A 313 -3.29 -11.48 22.00
CA ILE A 313 -2.02 -10.76 21.86
C ILE A 313 -0.86 -11.59 22.44
N ASP A 314 -1.05 -12.12 23.64
CA ASP A 314 -0.03 -12.88 24.38
C ASP A 314 0.32 -14.22 23.69
N MET A 315 -0.64 -14.86 23.01
CA MET A 315 -0.39 -16.06 22.20
C MET A 315 0.46 -15.76 20.96
N VAL A 316 0.13 -14.71 20.22
CA VAL A 316 0.93 -14.33 19.04
C VAL A 316 2.32 -13.85 19.46
N ALA A 317 2.44 -13.09 20.55
CA ALA A 317 3.73 -12.67 21.07
C ALA A 317 4.60 -13.86 21.51
N ALA A 318 4.00 -14.87 22.16
CA ALA A 318 4.69 -16.10 22.53
C ALA A 318 5.17 -16.88 21.30
N GLU A 319 4.37 -16.95 20.23
CA GLU A 319 4.79 -17.59 18.99
C GLU A 319 5.91 -16.81 18.29
N MET A 320 5.81 -15.47 18.25
CA MET A 320 6.83 -14.59 17.68
C MET A 320 8.19 -14.71 18.37
N ARG A 321 8.20 -15.10 19.65
CA ARG A 321 9.45 -15.37 20.38
C ARG A 321 10.30 -16.48 19.73
N LYS A 322 9.69 -17.46 19.06
CA LYS A 322 10.46 -18.50 18.35
C LYS A 322 11.39 -17.92 17.29
N PHE A 323 10.98 -16.82 16.63
CA PHE A 323 11.83 -16.05 15.71
C PHE A 323 12.87 -15.21 16.46
N ALA A 324 12.46 -14.56 17.55
CA ALA A 324 13.33 -13.73 18.38
C ALA A 324 14.51 -14.53 18.96
N ASP A 325 14.26 -15.74 19.49
CA ASP A 325 15.28 -16.62 20.07
C ASP A 325 16.33 -17.07 19.04
N ARG A 326 16.04 -16.87 17.75
CA ARG A 326 16.90 -17.18 16.60
C ARG A 326 17.45 -15.93 15.91
N ASP A 327 17.28 -14.75 16.48
CA ASP A 327 17.64 -13.44 15.90
C ASP A 327 17.02 -13.19 14.50
N ILE A 328 15.83 -13.73 14.22
CA ILE A 328 15.18 -13.57 12.91
C ILE A 328 14.38 -12.27 12.91
N PRO A 329 14.74 -11.27 12.08
CA PRO A 329 13.96 -10.06 11.97
C PRO A 329 12.67 -10.30 11.17
N ILE A 330 11.56 -9.72 11.63
CA ILE A 330 10.24 -9.85 11.00
C ILE A 330 9.69 -8.46 10.66
N LEU A 331 9.17 -8.30 9.45
CA LEU A 331 8.29 -7.18 9.11
C LEU A 331 6.90 -7.49 9.71
N TRP A 332 6.57 -6.91 10.86
CA TRP A 332 5.36 -7.20 11.60
C TRP A 332 4.26 -6.19 11.29
N ARG A 333 3.17 -6.66 10.68
CA ARG A 333 2.06 -5.86 10.16
C ARG A 333 0.71 -6.23 10.81
N PRO A 334 0.53 -5.96 12.12
CA PRO A 334 -0.74 -6.21 12.79
C PRO A 334 -1.78 -5.15 12.40
N LEU A 335 -3.07 -5.44 12.66
CA LEU A 335 -4.15 -4.44 12.57
C LEU A 335 -4.20 -3.68 11.23
N HIS A 336 -3.92 -4.39 10.14
CA HIS A 336 -3.89 -3.85 8.78
C HIS A 336 -5.26 -3.31 8.32
N GLU A 337 -5.24 -2.43 7.30
CA GLU A 337 -6.44 -1.87 6.63
C GLU A 337 -7.47 -1.19 7.55
N SER A 338 -7.02 -0.63 8.68
CA SER A 338 -7.90 -0.06 9.70
C SER A 338 -8.76 1.10 9.19
N GLU A 339 -8.23 1.92 8.27
CA GLU A 339 -8.95 3.02 7.63
C GLU A 339 -10.21 2.57 6.89
N GLY A 340 -10.20 1.34 6.35
CA GLY A 340 -11.31 0.74 5.61
C GLY A 340 -12.48 0.31 6.48
N ARG A 341 -12.27 0.13 7.80
CA ARG A 341 -13.29 -0.24 8.81
C ARG A 341 -14.03 -1.56 8.58
N TRP A 342 -13.63 -2.35 7.58
CA TRP A 342 -14.19 -3.68 7.34
C TRP A 342 -13.67 -4.73 8.32
N PHE A 343 -12.59 -4.44 9.06
CA PHE A 343 -12.15 -5.25 10.20
C PHE A 343 -12.55 -4.62 11.54
N TRP A 344 -12.83 -5.47 12.54
CA TRP A 344 -13.38 -5.01 13.82
C TRP A 344 -12.46 -4.05 14.58
N TRP A 345 -11.15 -4.13 14.35
CA TRP A 345 -10.18 -3.23 15.00
C TRP A 345 -10.21 -1.80 14.44
N GLY A 346 -10.76 -1.58 13.25
CA GLY A 346 -10.93 -0.26 12.63
C GLY A 346 -12.31 0.36 12.84
N VAL A 347 -13.34 -0.43 13.16
CA VAL A 347 -14.75 0.03 13.11
C VAL A 347 -15.07 1.20 14.04
N LYS A 348 -14.37 1.30 15.19
CA LYS A 348 -14.58 2.36 16.20
C LYS A 348 -13.76 3.64 15.94
N GLY A 349 -13.16 3.76 14.77
CA GLY A 349 -12.45 4.97 14.34
C GLY A 349 -11.01 5.08 14.85
N PRO A 350 -10.31 6.15 14.43
CA PRO A 350 -8.86 6.27 14.56
C PRO A 350 -8.35 6.22 16.00
N GLN A 351 -9.02 6.88 16.94
CA GLN A 351 -8.55 6.96 18.33
C GLN A 351 -8.57 5.60 19.03
N THR A 352 -9.58 4.77 18.75
CA THR A 352 -9.67 3.41 19.29
C THR A 352 -8.64 2.49 18.64
N PHE A 353 -8.45 2.61 17.32
CA PHE A 353 -7.38 1.92 16.60
C PHE A 353 -5.99 2.24 17.18
N ILE A 354 -5.65 3.52 17.36
CA ILE A 354 -4.34 3.94 17.89
C ILE A 354 -4.11 3.40 19.30
N LYS A 355 -5.13 3.40 20.16
CA LYS A 355 -5.06 2.78 21.50
C LYS A 355 -4.76 1.28 21.41
N LEU A 356 -5.44 0.56 20.53
CA LEU A 356 -5.19 -0.87 20.33
C LEU A 356 -3.79 -1.14 19.76
N TRP A 357 -3.35 -0.37 18.77
CA TRP A 357 -1.99 -0.46 18.22
C TRP A 357 -0.93 -0.34 19.31
N ARG A 358 -1.05 0.70 20.15
CA ARG A 358 -0.11 0.92 21.26
C ARG A 358 -0.15 -0.18 22.31
N LEU A 359 -1.33 -0.77 22.58
CA LEU A 359 -1.42 -1.94 23.44
C LEU A 359 -0.68 -3.14 22.86
N VAL A 360 -0.84 -3.43 21.56
CA VAL A 360 -0.11 -4.52 20.90
C VAL A 360 1.39 -4.25 20.92
N TYR A 361 1.82 -3.02 20.63
CA TYR A 361 3.21 -2.58 20.72
C TYR A 361 3.82 -2.78 22.12
N GLU A 362 3.15 -2.26 23.15
CA GLU A 362 3.62 -2.38 24.54
C GLU A 362 3.74 -3.86 24.96
N ARG A 363 2.74 -4.67 24.63
CA ARG A 363 2.76 -6.10 24.98
C ARG A 363 3.90 -6.83 24.27
N PHE A 364 4.07 -6.62 22.97
CA PHE A 364 5.12 -7.31 22.19
C PHE A 364 6.53 -6.83 22.59
N THR A 365 6.77 -5.53 22.54
CA THR A 365 8.11 -4.96 22.69
C THR A 365 8.53 -4.85 24.16
N GLN A 366 7.66 -4.36 25.05
CA GLN A 366 8.04 -4.08 26.44
C GLN A 366 7.82 -5.29 27.35
N ARG A 367 6.66 -5.96 27.26
CA ARG A 367 6.35 -7.11 28.11
C ARG A 367 7.02 -8.39 27.63
N TYR A 368 6.97 -8.67 26.33
CA TYR A 368 7.55 -9.88 25.74
C TYR A 368 9.00 -9.69 25.25
N GLY A 369 9.55 -8.47 25.29
CA GLY A 369 10.95 -8.23 24.89
C GLY A 369 11.23 -8.61 23.43
N LEU A 370 10.23 -8.50 22.55
CA LEU A 370 10.37 -8.81 21.13
C LEU A 370 11.03 -7.63 20.42
N HIS A 371 12.36 -7.69 20.36
CA HIS A 371 13.21 -6.68 19.71
C HIS A 371 13.65 -7.07 18.29
N ASN A 372 13.01 -8.10 17.72
CA ASN A 372 13.27 -8.62 16.38
C ASN A 372 12.20 -8.17 15.35
N LEU A 373 11.41 -7.13 15.66
CA LEU A 373 10.29 -6.70 14.84
C LEU A 373 10.54 -5.32 14.22
N LEU A 374 10.21 -5.16 12.94
CA LEU A 374 9.96 -3.86 12.31
C LEU A 374 8.44 -3.68 12.18
N TRP A 375 7.90 -2.64 12.80
CA TRP A 375 6.47 -2.36 12.85
C TRP A 375 5.97 -1.71 11.55
N VAL A 376 5.12 -2.42 10.82
CA VAL A 376 4.55 -1.99 9.54
C VAL A 376 3.10 -1.56 9.75
N TYR A 377 2.83 -0.26 9.66
CA TYR A 377 1.47 0.29 9.72
C TYR A 377 0.86 0.34 8.32
N THR A 378 -0.37 -0.15 8.14
CA THR A 378 -1.07 -0.03 6.85
C THR A 378 -1.99 1.19 6.83
N GLY A 379 -1.75 2.15 5.93
CA GLY A 379 -2.58 3.35 5.79
C GLY A 379 -2.30 4.16 4.52
N THR A 380 -3.28 4.94 4.05
CA THR A 380 -3.23 5.63 2.75
C THR A 380 -2.75 7.08 2.82
N GLY A 381 -2.13 7.47 3.93
CA GLY A 381 -1.63 8.83 4.15
C GLY A 381 -2.51 9.70 5.04
N ASN A 382 -3.60 9.16 5.60
CA ASN A 382 -4.46 9.90 6.54
C ASN A 382 -3.78 9.99 7.93
N PRO A 383 -3.35 11.20 8.37
CA PRO A 383 -2.65 11.36 9.64
C PRO A 383 -3.51 11.05 10.87
N GLU A 384 -4.85 11.10 10.77
CA GLU A 384 -5.74 10.80 11.90
C GLU A 384 -5.60 9.37 12.40
N TRP A 385 -5.28 8.43 11.51
CA TRP A 385 -5.13 7.01 11.81
C TRP A 385 -3.70 6.64 12.18
N TYR A 386 -2.73 7.53 12.02
CA TYR A 386 -1.32 7.19 12.19
C TYR A 386 -0.97 6.99 13.68
N PRO A 387 -0.48 5.80 14.11
CA PRO A 387 -0.18 5.53 15.51
C PRO A 387 0.94 6.40 16.14
N GLY A 388 1.87 6.87 15.31
CA GLY A 388 2.99 7.72 15.73
C GLY A 388 4.36 7.19 15.29
N ASP A 389 5.32 8.10 15.12
CA ASP A 389 6.68 7.78 14.67
C ASP A 389 7.45 6.87 15.65
N ASP A 390 7.05 6.86 16.92
CA ASP A 390 7.66 6.10 18.02
C ASP A 390 7.24 4.62 18.08
N VAL A 391 6.22 4.22 17.30
CA VAL A 391 5.67 2.86 17.29
C VAL A 391 5.44 2.30 15.88
N VAL A 392 6.04 2.95 14.87
CA VAL A 392 5.95 2.55 13.45
C VAL A 392 7.31 2.72 12.78
N ASP A 393 7.75 1.71 12.04
CA ASP A 393 8.99 1.73 11.24
C ASP A 393 8.71 1.99 9.75
N ILE A 394 7.68 1.35 9.21
CA ILE A 394 7.36 1.32 7.77
C ILE A 394 5.86 1.59 7.58
N VAL A 395 5.51 2.29 6.50
CA VAL A 395 4.12 2.46 6.07
C VAL A 395 3.84 1.53 4.89
N GLY A 396 2.92 0.59 5.09
CA GLY A 396 2.36 -0.29 4.09
C GLY A 396 1.09 0.30 3.47
N ILE A 397 0.86 -0.03 2.21
CA ILE A 397 -0.38 0.22 1.48
C ILE A 397 -0.85 -1.13 0.94
N ASP A 398 -2.12 -1.45 1.14
CA ASP A 398 -2.76 -2.61 0.53
C ASP A 398 -3.56 -2.13 -0.68
N ALA A 399 -3.33 -2.72 -1.86
CA ALA A 399 -3.94 -2.25 -3.09
C ALA A 399 -4.36 -3.38 -4.04
N TYR A 400 -5.64 -3.37 -4.41
CA TYR A 400 -6.26 -4.33 -5.34
C TYR A 400 -6.92 -3.58 -6.50
N PRO A 401 -6.14 -2.96 -7.41
CA PRO A 401 -6.72 -2.20 -8.50
C PRO A 401 -7.47 -3.12 -9.48
N SER A 402 -8.56 -2.61 -10.05
CA SER A 402 -9.34 -3.35 -11.06
C SER A 402 -8.53 -3.66 -12.33
N ASP A 403 -7.58 -2.77 -12.66
CA ASP A 403 -6.51 -3.03 -13.64
C ASP A 403 -5.19 -3.16 -12.89
N VAL A 404 -4.60 -4.36 -12.89
CA VAL A 404 -3.32 -4.65 -12.23
C VAL A 404 -2.14 -3.82 -12.76
N ARG A 405 -2.33 -3.13 -13.89
CA ARG A 405 -1.34 -2.23 -14.50
C ARG A 405 -1.38 -0.82 -13.92
N ASP A 406 -2.37 -0.49 -13.10
CA ASP A 406 -2.48 0.82 -12.46
C ASP A 406 -1.19 1.11 -11.68
N PRO A 407 -0.49 2.23 -11.97
CA PRO A 407 0.73 2.61 -11.28
C PRO A 407 0.51 3.00 -9.80
N LEU A 408 -0.73 3.19 -9.36
CA LEU A 408 -1.11 3.65 -8.02
C LEU A 408 -0.54 5.03 -7.66
N SER A 409 -0.42 5.92 -8.65
CA SER A 409 0.22 7.23 -8.47
C SER A 409 -0.51 8.15 -7.50
N ALA A 410 -1.85 8.17 -7.52
CA ALA A 410 -2.64 8.94 -6.54
C ALA A 410 -2.37 8.46 -5.11
N THR A 411 -2.50 7.15 -4.86
CA THR A 411 -2.26 6.53 -3.55
C THR A 411 -0.83 6.73 -3.07
N TRP A 412 0.14 6.60 -3.98
CA TRP A 412 1.54 6.89 -3.68
C TRP A 412 1.73 8.34 -3.26
N ASP A 413 1.20 9.30 -4.01
CA ASP A 413 1.42 10.72 -3.71
C ASP A 413 0.75 11.14 -2.40
N ASP A 414 -0.43 10.60 -2.09
CA ASP A 414 -1.12 10.84 -0.81
C ASP A 414 -0.25 10.35 0.36
N ALA A 415 0.25 9.11 0.29
CA ALA A 415 1.14 8.57 1.31
C ALA A 415 2.49 9.30 1.37
N TYR A 416 3.07 9.63 0.22
CA TYR A 416 4.38 10.30 0.12
C TYR A 416 4.31 11.73 0.64
N ALA A 417 3.22 12.47 0.41
CA ALA A 417 3.02 13.79 0.99
C ALA A 417 3.09 13.78 2.53
N THR A 418 2.58 12.73 3.16
CA THR A 418 2.55 12.59 4.63
C THR A 418 3.88 12.07 5.20
N PHE A 419 4.52 11.12 4.51
CA PHE A 419 5.61 10.31 5.07
C PHE A 419 6.99 10.49 4.41
N ALA A 420 7.12 11.30 3.35
CA ALA A 420 8.38 11.53 2.66
C ALA A 420 9.53 11.90 3.64
N GLY A 421 10.65 11.19 3.53
CA GLY A 421 11.82 11.38 4.39
C GLY A 421 11.63 10.94 5.85
N LYS A 422 10.45 10.43 6.24
CA LYS A 422 10.16 9.96 7.59
C LYS A 422 10.04 8.44 7.65
N LYS A 423 9.32 7.84 6.70
CA LYS A 423 9.07 6.38 6.66
C LYS A 423 9.23 5.84 5.24
N LEU A 424 9.57 4.55 5.16
CA LEU A 424 9.52 3.78 3.92
C LEU A 424 8.07 3.56 3.52
N LEU A 425 7.78 3.61 2.21
CA LEU A 425 6.49 3.22 1.66
C LEU A 425 6.60 1.88 0.94
N ALA A 426 5.72 0.93 1.25
CA ALA A 426 5.67 -0.40 0.64
C ALA A 426 4.25 -0.78 0.22
N LEU A 427 4.12 -1.64 -0.79
CA LEU A 427 2.86 -2.33 -1.08
C LEU A 427 2.77 -3.56 -0.17
N ALA A 428 2.19 -3.39 1.01
CA ALA A 428 2.10 -4.46 1.99
C ALA A 428 1.19 -5.61 1.54
N GLU A 429 0.23 -5.32 0.68
CA GLU A 429 -0.51 -6.29 -0.14
C GLU A 429 -0.72 -5.75 -1.55
N PHE A 430 -0.67 -6.63 -2.55
CA PHE A 430 -1.03 -6.29 -3.92
C PHE A 430 -1.71 -7.43 -4.65
N GLY A 431 -2.73 -7.08 -5.45
CA GLY A 431 -3.39 -7.99 -6.38
C GLY A 431 -2.49 -8.36 -7.56
N GLY A 432 -1.86 -9.53 -7.54
CA GLY A 432 -0.88 -9.95 -8.55
C GLY A 432 0.52 -9.38 -8.29
N VAL A 433 1.21 -8.93 -9.34
CA VAL A 433 2.59 -8.41 -9.28
C VAL A 433 2.60 -7.01 -9.90
N PRO A 434 3.07 -5.96 -9.19
CA PRO A 434 3.01 -4.60 -9.70
C PRO A 434 3.98 -4.38 -10.87
N ASP A 435 3.56 -3.61 -11.86
CA ASP A 435 4.43 -3.22 -12.97
C ASP A 435 5.29 -1.99 -12.62
N LEU A 436 6.57 -2.25 -12.32
CA LEU A 436 7.49 -1.21 -11.86
C LEU A 436 7.85 -0.19 -12.95
N GLU A 437 7.70 -0.54 -14.23
CA GLU A 437 8.04 0.37 -15.34
C GLU A 437 7.07 1.56 -15.44
N PRO A 438 5.74 1.37 -15.63
CA PRO A 438 4.79 2.47 -15.59
C PRO A 438 4.75 3.13 -14.21
N ALA A 439 4.83 2.38 -13.10
CA ALA A 439 4.87 2.95 -11.75
C ALA A 439 5.99 4.01 -11.62
N ARG A 440 7.21 3.67 -12.04
CA ARG A 440 8.35 4.60 -11.99
C ARG A 440 8.21 5.80 -12.93
N ARG A 441 7.63 5.60 -14.10
CA ARG A 441 7.33 6.69 -15.03
C ARG A 441 6.45 7.76 -14.37
N PHE A 442 5.57 7.34 -13.47
CA PHE A 442 4.70 8.23 -12.68
C PHE A 442 5.23 8.55 -11.28
N GLY A 443 6.51 8.27 -11.00
CA GLY A 443 7.17 8.62 -9.74
C GLY A 443 6.96 7.65 -8.58
N VAL A 444 6.21 6.56 -8.80
CA VAL A 444 5.88 5.56 -7.79
C VAL A 444 7.04 4.58 -7.62
N LYS A 445 7.54 4.45 -6.39
CA LYS A 445 8.81 3.76 -6.09
C LYS A 445 8.76 3.01 -4.75
N TRP A 446 7.89 1.99 -4.68
CA TRP A 446 7.71 1.14 -3.50
C TRP A 446 9.01 0.48 -3.03
N SER A 447 9.20 0.39 -1.70
CA SER A 447 10.33 -0.31 -1.07
C SER A 447 10.26 -1.82 -1.34
N TYR A 448 9.07 -2.40 -1.17
CA TYR A 448 8.78 -3.79 -1.47
C TYR A 448 7.31 -3.95 -1.84
N PHE A 449 6.94 -5.11 -2.38
CA PHE A 449 5.55 -5.55 -2.43
C PHE A 449 5.39 -6.93 -1.80
N ALA A 450 4.18 -7.29 -1.39
CA ALA A 450 3.80 -8.69 -1.14
C ALA A 450 2.52 -9.03 -1.92
N SER A 451 2.64 -9.92 -2.90
CA SER A 451 1.49 -10.41 -3.66
C SER A 451 0.56 -11.24 -2.77
N TRP A 452 -0.76 -11.03 -2.93
CA TRP A 452 -1.74 -11.91 -2.30
C TRP A 452 -1.72 -13.32 -2.92
N THR A 453 -2.64 -14.17 -2.47
CA THR A 453 -2.78 -15.57 -2.91
C THR A 453 -4.02 -15.77 -3.79
N ASP A 454 -4.15 -16.98 -4.34
CA ASP A 454 -5.31 -17.47 -5.07
C ASP A 454 -5.68 -16.58 -6.27
N ASP A 455 -6.97 -16.26 -6.44
CA ASP A 455 -7.50 -15.46 -7.54
C ASP A 455 -7.11 -13.98 -7.48
N LEU A 456 -6.45 -13.54 -6.40
CA LEU A 456 -5.86 -12.20 -6.27
C LEU A 456 -4.32 -12.26 -6.29
N GLY A 457 -3.73 -13.43 -6.46
CA GLY A 457 -2.29 -13.63 -6.48
C GLY A 457 -1.67 -13.69 -7.87
N PRO A 458 -0.38 -14.02 -7.95
CA PRO A 458 0.34 -14.16 -9.23
C PRO A 458 -0.31 -15.16 -10.18
N LYS A 459 -0.97 -16.21 -9.67
CA LYS A 459 -1.64 -17.24 -10.47
C LYS A 459 -2.75 -16.72 -11.39
N LYS A 460 -3.31 -15.55 -11.09
CA LYS A 460 -4.33 -14.92 -11.94
C LYS A 460 -3.73 -14.21 -13.17
N MET A 461 -2.44 -13.94 -13.13
CA MET A 461 -1.75 -13.22 -14.20
C MET A 461 -1.34 -14.17 -15.33
N GLU A 462 -1.26 -13.63 -16.53
CA GLU A 462 -0.75 -14.34 -17.69
C GLU A 462 0.76 -14.66 -17.51
N ARG A 463 1.19 -15.87 -17.91
CA ARG A 463 2.53 -16.39 -17.61
C ARG A 463 3.65 -15.54 -18.21
N GLU A 464 3.50 -15.06 -19.45
CA GLU A 464 4.50 -14.19 -20.10
C GLU A 464 4.55 -12.82 -19.44
N THR A 465 3.41 -12.30 -18.97
CA THR A 465 3.35 -11.07 -18.17
C THR A 465 4.15 -11.24 -16.88
N LEU A 466 3.97 -12.33 -16.14
CA LEU A 466 4.76 -12.61 -14.94
C LEU A 466 6.26 -12.70 -15.25
N LYS A 467 6.66 -13.43 -16.31
CA LYS A 467 8.06 -13.53 -16.73
C LYS A 467 8.66 -12.15 -17.03
N ARG A 468 7.93 -11.31 -17.77
CA ARG A 468 8.37 -9.94 -18.08
C ARG A 468 8.56 -9.11 -16.81
N LEU A 469 7.61 -9.17 -15.88
CA LEU A 469 7.66 -8.43 -14.63
C LEU A 469 8.83 -8.87 -13.74
N TYR A 470 9.04 -10.20 -13.61
CA TYR A 470 10.15 -10.78 -12.86
C TYR A 470 11.51 -10.67 -13.57
N ALA A 471 11.55 -10.32 -14.86
CA ALA A 471 12.81 -10.00 -15.55
C ALA A 471 13.25 -8.54 -15.34
N ASN A 472 12.46 -7.72 -14.66
CA ASN A 472 12.76 -6.31 -14.46
C ASN A 472 14.01 -6.15 -13.55
N PRO A 473 15.09 -5.49 -14.00
CA PRO A 473 16.35 -5.40 -13.25
C PRO A 473 16.25 -4.55 -11.96
N ARG A 474 15.14 -3.84 -11.75
CA ARG A 474 14.85 -3.09 -10.53
C ARG A 474 14.03 -3.88 -9.52
N LEU A 475 13.54 -5.07 -9.90
CA LEU A 475 12.89 -5.99 -8.98
C LEU A 475 13.96 -6.90 -8.36
N LEU A 476 14.13 -6.80 -7.04
CA LEU A 476 15.07 -7.62 -6.28
C LEU A 476 14.43 -8.96 -5.90
N HIS A 477 15.11 -10.04 -6.24
CA HIS A 477 14.68 -11.41 -5.91
C HIS A 477 15.50 -12.02 -4.78
N HIS A 478 15.06 -13.17 -4.29
CA HIS A 478 15.75 -13.94 -3.24
C HIS A 478 17.24 -14.17 -3.54
N ALA A 479 17.59 -14.51 -4.78
CA ALA A 479 18.96 -14.81 -5.18
C ALA A 479 19.92 -13.61 -5.06
N GLU A 480 19.39 -12.39 -5.05
CA GLU A 480 20.16 -11.14 -4.92
C GLU A 480 20.29 -10.66 -3.46
N LEU A 481 19.60 -11.31 -2.50
CA LEU A 481 19.70 -10.94 -1.10
C LEU A 481 21.08 -11.25 -0.52
N PRO A 482 21.60 -10.41 0.39
CA PRO A 482 22.85 -10.66 1.08
C PRO A 482 22.70 -11.89 1.99
N LYS A 483 23.57 -12.87 1.79
CA LYS A 483 23.46 -14.19 2.43
C LYS A 483 23.88 -14.22 3.90
N ASP A 484 24.40 -13.12 4.46
CA ASP A 484 25.09 -13.06 5.75
C ASP A 484 24.54 -11.98 6.72
N ARG A 485 23.64 -11.09 6.29
CA ARG A 485 23.28 -9.89 7.07
C ARG A 485 22.20 -10.08 8.14
N TRP A 486 21.33 -11.08 8.01
CA TRP A 486 20.22 -11.35 8.96
C TRP A 486 19.97 -12.86 9.12
N VAL A 487 21.05 -13.65 9.02
CA VAL A 487 20.98 -15.11 9.09
C VAL A 487 20.58 -15.54 10.50
N PRO A 488 19.58 -16.45 10.64
CA PRO A 488 19.18 -16.97 11.93
C PRO A 488 20.34 -17.63 12.69
N ARG A 489 20.36 -17.51 14.02
CA ARG A 489 21.30 -18.30 14.86
C ARG A 489 21.08 -19.81 14.65
N PRO A 490 22.15 -20.63 14.71
CA PRO A 490 22.02 -22.09 14.65
C PRO A 490 21.23 -22.61 15.85
N GLU A 491 20.54 -23.75 15.68
CA GLU A 491 19.70 -24.37 16.72
C GLU A 491 20.44 -24.63 18.04
N SER A 492 21.73 -24.92 17.96
CA SER A 492 22.60 -25.12 19.13
C SER A 492 22.83 -23.87 19.98
N ALA A 493 22.46 -22.68 19.48
CA ALA A 493 22.63 -21.39 20.15
C ALA A 493 21.31 -20.74 20.58
N VAL A 494 20.18 -21.44 20.39
CA VAL A 494 18.85 -21.02 20.87
C VAL A 494 18.82 -21.22 22.39
N ARG A 495 18.44 -20.17 23.14
CA ARG A 495 18.48 -20.14 24.60
C ARG A 495 17.23 -20.74 25.24
#